data_AF-A0A224XLN6-F1
#
_entry.id   AF-A0A224XLN6-F1
#
_cell.length_a   1.000
_cell.length_b   1.000
_cell.length_c   1.000
_cell.angle_alpha   90.00
_cell.angle_beta   90.00
_cell.angle_gamma   90.00
#
_symmetry.space_group_name_H-M   'P 1'
#
loop_
_entity.id
_entity.type
_entity.pdbx_description
1 polymer ?
#
loop_
_entity_poly.entity_id
_entity_poly.type
_entity_poly.pdbx_seq_one_letter_code
_entity_poly.pdbx_strand_id
1 'polypeptide(L)'
;MIGSTITWTSFLALFPGAYQRYIALPTYRQAKMVSYIMAIGVVLLKALSTLIGLAIFTKYQDCDPVATKVVHKVGQILPYFVMDVAGYYRGLTGLFLSGVVSTALSTMSTSLNSVAATLFEDYIKPLLPWKPNDKQSNFIMKCIVIVIGFISSAMVFVVANMGTIMQTAITLNGITSGITIDP
;
A
#
# COMPACT_ATOMS: atom_id res chain seq x y z
N MET A 1 2.66 20.95 -10.20
CA MET A 1 2.51 20.57 -8.78
C MET A 1 1.04 20.41 -8.36
N ILE A 2 0.12 21.30 -8.78
CA ILE A 2 -1.33 21.20 -8.47
C ILE A 2 -1.98 19.94 -9.10
N GLY A 3 -1.62 19.60 -10.34
CA GLY A 3 -2.12 18.38 -10.99
C GLY A 3 -1.74 17.11 -10.23
N SER A 4 -0.48 17.01 -9.77
CA SER A 4 -0.01 15.86 -8.98
C SER A 4 -0.77 15.74 -7.65
N THR A 5 -0.94 16.83 -6.90
CA THR A 5 -1.70 16.77 -5.64
C THR A 5 -3.15 16.34 -5.85
N ILE A 6 -3.79 16.75 -6.95
CA ILE A 6 -5.15 16.33 -7.29
C ILE A 6 -5.16 14.85 -7.68
N THR A 7 -4.27 14.39 -8.56
CA THR A 7 -4.19 12.97 -8.95
C THR A 7 -3.90 12.05 -7.76
N TRP A 8 -3.02 12.46 -6.84
CA TRP A 8 -2.74 11.72 -5.61
C TRP A 8 -3.94 11.70 -4.66
N THR A 9 -4.66 12.82 -4.53
CA THR A 9 -5.87 12.87 -3.70
C THR A 9 -6.99 12.03 -4.32
N SER A 10 -7.17 12.07 -5.65
CA SER A 10 -8.12 11.23 -6.38
C SER A 10 -7.77 9.75 -6.26
N PHE A 11 -6.49 9.37 -6.34
CA PHE A 11 -6.05 8.00 -6.14
C PHE A 11 -6.39 7.50 -4.72
N LEU A 12 -6.17 8.34 -3.70
CA LEU A 12 -6.52 8.01 -2.31
C LEU A 12 -8.03 7.98 -2.08
N ALA A 13 -8.80 8.86 -2.73
CA ALA A 13 -10.26 8.92 -2.62
C ALA A 13 -10.96 7.75 -3.34
N LEU A 14 -10.39 7.31 -4.46
CA LEU A 14 -10.88 6.18 -5.24
C LEU A 14 -10.41 4.83 -4.71
N PHE A 15 -9.44 4.81 -3.77
CA PHE A 15 -9.01 3.57 -3.14
C PHE A 15 -10.18 2.98 -2.33
N PRO A 16 -10.71 1.80 -2.70
CA PRO A 16 -11.92 1.26 -2.09
C PRO A 16 -11.82 1.12 -0.56
N GLY A 17 -10.63 0.82 -0.05
CA GLY A 17 -10.38 0.71 1.40
C GLY A 17 -10.34 2.02 2.15
N ALA A 18 -10.03 3.13 1.48
CA ALA A 18 -10.14 4.47 2.07
C ALA A 18 -11.61 4.93 2.03
N TYR A 19 -12.29 4.70 0.91
CA TYR A 19 -13.71 4.98 0.75
C TYR A 19 -14.57 4.30 1.83
N GLN A 20 -14.36 3.00 2.09
CA GLN A 20 -15.05 2.27 3.15
C GLN A 20 -14.86 2.90 4.55
N ARG A 21 -13.66 3.41 4.84
CA ARG A 21 -13.37 4.10 6.11
C ARG A 21 -14.04 5.47 6.20
N TYR A 22 -14.18 6.18 5.09
CA TYR A 22 -14.86 7.47 5.06
C TYR A 22 -16.37 7.35 5.28
N ILE A 23 -17.02 6.32 4.72
CA ILE A 23 -18.47 6.09 4.90
C ILE A 23 -18.81 5.60 6.30
N ALA A 24 -17.88 4.91 6.97
CA ALA A 24 -18.05 4.50 8.37
C ALA A 24 -18.07 5.68 9.36
N LEU A 25 -17.73 6.90 8.93
CA LEU A 25 -17.78 8.09 9.77
C LEU A 25 -19.21 8.64 9.87
N PRO A 26 -19.70 8.99 11.08
CA PRO A 26 -21.07 9.42 11.31
C PRO A 26 -21.40 10.80 10.75
N THR A 27 -20.41 11.62 10.35
CA THR A 27 -20.66 13.00 9.91
C THR A 27 -19.65 13.48 8.88
N TYR A 28 -20.14 14.22 7.87
CA TYR A 28 -19.31 14.85 6.82
C TYR A 28 -18.17 15.73 7.37
N ARG A 29 -18.41 16.44 8.49
CA ARG A 29 -17.40 17.27 9.14
C ARG A 29 -16.21 16.45 9.64
N GLN A 30 -16.46 15.24 10.13
CA GLN A 30 -15.40 14.32 10.57
C GLN A 30 -14.62 13.77 9.38
N ALA A 31 -15.29 13.36 8.29
CA ALA A 31 -14.63 12.94 7.05
C ALA A 31 -13.70 14.02 6.49
N LYS A 32 -14.16 15.28 6.49
CA LYS A 32 -13.34 16.43 6.08
C LYS A 32 -12.12 16.62 7.00
N MET A 33 -12.29 16.54 8.33
CA MET A 33 -11.16 16.64 9.26
C MET A 33 -10.13 15.53 9.05
N VAL A 34 -10.58 14.28 8.89
CA VAL A 34 -9.72 13.12 8.63
C VAL A 34 -8.93 13.30 7.32
N SER A 35 -9.56 13.83 6.27
CA SER A 35 -8.86 14.12 5.02
C SER A 35 -7.75 15.17 5.17
N TYR A 36 -7.96 16.22 5.97
CA TYR A 36 -6.90 17.22 6.23
C TYR A 36 -5.75 16.65 7.05
N ILE A 37 -6.04 15.87 8.08
CA ILE A 37 -5.01 15.21 8.90
C ILE A 37 -4.18 14.27 8.03
N MET A 38 -4.83 13.49 7.15
CA MET A 38 -4.14 12.61 6.21
C MET A 38 -3.27 13.39 5.23
N ALA A 39 -3.78 14.50 4.65
CA ALA A 39 -3.03 15.33 3.72
C ALA A 39 -1.76 15.91 4.37
N ILE A 40 -1.87 16.47 5.58
CA ILE A 40 -0.74 17.00 6.34
C ILE A 40 0.27 15.88 6.63
N GLY A 41 -0.20 14.70 7.07
CA GLY A 41 0.65 13.55 7.35
C GLY A 41 1.45 13.09 6.13
N VAL A 42 0.83 13.03 4.95
CA VAL A 42 1.50 12.65 3.69
C VAL A 42 2.55 13.68 3.28
N VAL A 43 2.26 14.99 3.41
CA VAL A 43 3.24 16.05 3.10
C VAL A 43 4.46 15.95 4.01
N LEU A 44 4.23 15.73 5.32
CA LEU A 44 5.31 15.60 6.29
C LEU A 44 6.17 14.35 6.03
N LEU A 45 5.54 13.20 5.74
CA LEU A 45 6.25 11.98 5.36
C LEU A 45 7.08 12.13 4.08
N LYS A 46 6.53 12.82 3.07
CA LYS A 46 7.26 13.16 1.83
C LYS A 46 8.49 14.01 2.15
N ALA A 47 8.34 15.06 2.95
CA ALA A 47 9.44 15.94 3.33
C ALA A 47 10.56 15.17 4.05
N LEU A 48 10.21 14.34 5.05
CA LEU A 48 11.16 13.49 5.76
C LEU A 48 11.85 12.49 4.81
N SER A 49 11.11 11.86 3.91
CA SER A 49 11.66 10.91 2.94
C SER A 49 12.68 11.58 2.02
N THR A 50 12.41 12.81 1.56
CA THR A 50 13.34 13.59 0.75
C THR A 50 14.59 13.97 1.54
N LEU A 51 14.46 14.35 2.82
CA LEU A 51 15.60 14.63 3.68
C LEU A 51 16.48 13.39 3.89
N ILE A 52 15.87 12.22 4.11
CA ILE A 52 16.62 10.96 4.23
C ILE A 52 17.32 10.62 2.90
N GLY A 53 16.64 10.80 1.77
CA GLY A 53 17.24 10.60 0.44
C GLY A 53 18.44 11.52 0.19
N LEU A 54 18.35 12.77 0.63
CA LEU A 54 19.47 13.72 0.55
C LEU A 54 20.61 13.35 1.50
N ALA A 55 20.30 12.87 2.71
CA ALA A 55 21.32 12.40 3.67
C ALA A 55 22.06 11.14 3.19
N ILE A 56 21.34 10.22 2.53
CA ILE A 56 21.94 9.07 1.84
C ILE A 56 22.84 9.57 0.72
N PHE A 57 22.35 10.50 -0.10
CA PHE A 57 23.12 11.08 -1.20
C PHE A 57 24.43 11.70 -0.70
N THR A 58 24.39 12.57 0.32
CA THR A 58 25.60 13.22 0.87
C THR A 58 26.56 12.24 1.54
N LYS A 59 26.06 11.19 2.19
CA LYS A 59 26.90 10.20 2.89
C LYS A 59 27.65 9.28 1.93
N TYR A 60 27.09 9.01 0.75
CA TYR A 60 27.63 8.09 -0.24
C TYR A 60 28.21 8.80 -1.49
N GLN A 61 28.49 10.11 -1.43
CA GLN A 61 29.12 10.82 -2.56
C GLN A 61 30.55 10.35 -2.85
N ASP A 62 31.32 9.96 -1.82
CA ASP A 62 32.72 9.53 -1.97
C ASP A 62 32.90 8.01 -2.10
N CYS A 63 31.93 7.22 -1.60
CA CYS A 63 31.94 5.76 -1.64
C CYS A 63 30.55 5.27 -2.01
N ASP A 64 30.35 4.90 -3.28
CA ASP A 64 29.04 4.55 -3.80
C ASP A 64 28.68 3.08 -3.43
N PRO A 65 27.69 2.83 -2.54
CA PRO A 65 27.25 1.50 -2.15
C PRO A 65 26.49 0.79 -3.29
N VAL A 66 26.08 1.56 -4.31
CA VAL A 66 25.45 1.07 -5.54
C VAL A 66 26.51 0.48 -6.48
N ALA A 67 27.71 1.09 -6.56
CA ALA A 67 28.82 0.59 -7.37
C ALA A 67 29.52 -0.64 -6.74
N THR A 68 29.48 -0.79 -5.41
CA THR A 68 30.11 -1.91 -4.68
C THR A 68 29.26 -3.19 -4.59
N LYS A 69 28.13 -3.28 -5.33
CA LYS A 69 27.25 -4.47 -5.41
C LYS A 69 26.62 -4.94 -4.10
N VAL A 70 26.63 -4.13 -3.04
CA VAL A 70 26.02 -4.50 -1.75
C VAL A 70 24.48 -4.44 -1.83
N VAL A 71 23.92 -3.69 -2.79
CA VAL A 71 22.48 -3.53 -2.97
C VAL A 71 22.05 -3.99 -4.37
N HIS A 72 21.37 -5.13 -4.46
CA HIS A 72 20.86 -5.71 -5.71
C HIS A 72 19.61 -4.97 -6.28
N LYS A 73 18.90 -4.17 -5.46
CA LYS A 73 17.68 -3.43 -5.86
C LYS A 73 17.60 -2.07 -5.16
N VAL A 74 17.29 -1.01 -5.91
CA VAL A 74 17.12 0.37 -5.41
C VAL A 74 16.18 0.47 -4.19
N GLY A 75 15.17 -0.40 -4.11
CA GLY A 75 14.22 -0.45 -2.98
C GLY A 75 14.80 -0.92 -1.63
N GLN A 76 16.01 -1.49 -1.60
CA GLN A 76 16.65 -2.00 -0.38
C GLN A 76 17.68 -1.02 0.22
N ILE A 77 17.96 0.10 -0.46
CA ILE A 77 18.94 1.11 -0.03
C ILE A 77 18.53 1.74 1.31
N LEU A 78 17.26 2.09 1.46
CA LEU A 78 16.74 2.76 2.65
C LEU A 78 16.83 1.88 3.92
N PRO A 79 16.36 0.61 3.91
CA PRO A 79 16.60 -0.31 5.03
C PRO A 79 18.08 -0.50 5.35
N TYR A 80 18.94 -0.61 4.33
CA TYR A 80 20.39 -0.79 4.51
C TYR A 80 21.03 0.42 5.20
N PHE A 81 20.72 1.64 4.75
CA PHE A 81 21.19 2.87 5.37
C PHE A 81 20.76 3.01 6.84
N VAL A 82 19.50 2.63 7.15
CA VAL A 82 19.03 2.64 8.54
C VAL A 82 19.78 1.60 9.37
N MET A 83 20.06 0.40 8.83
CA MET A 83 20.88 -0.59 9.55
C MET A 83 22.31 -0.11 9.81
N ASP A 84 22.91 0.61 8.86
CA ASP A 84 24.27 1.16 8.95
C ASP A 84 24.36 2.30 9.99
N VAL A 85 23.44 3.26 9.94
CA VAL A 85 23.41 4.42 10.84
C VAL A 85 22.89 4.06 12.25
N ALA A 86 21.83 3.26 12.31
CA ALA A 86 21.22 2.84 13.58
C ALA A 86 21.90 1.61 14.21
N GLY A 87 22.90 1.02 13.55
CA GLY A 87 23.73 -0.05 14.11
C GLY A 87 24.43 0.35 15.42
N TYR A 88 24.66 1.65 15.62
CA TYR A 88 25.21 2.21 16.86
C TYR A 88 24.22 2.12 18.05
N TYR A 89 22.91 2.14 17.80
CA TYR A 89 21.85 2.08 18.81
C TYR A 89 21.06 0.78 18.71
N ARG A 90 21.47 -0.24 19.47
CA ARG A 90 20.75 -1.52 19.60
C ARG A 90 19.28 -1.27 19.98
N GLY A 91 18.36 -1.58 19.07
CA GLY A 91 16.91 -1.47 19.25
C GLY A 91 16.21 -0.54 18.24
N LEU A 92 16.88 0.52 17.78
CA LEU A 92 16.27 1.49 16.88
C LEU A 92 15.98 0.89 15.49
N THR A 93 16.90 0.08 14.97
CA THR A 93 16.73 -0.68 13.73
C THR A 93 15.53 -1.64 13.80
N GLY A 94 15.33 -2.29 14.95
CA GLY A 94 14.20 -3.20 15.17
C GLY A 94 12.86 -2.47 15.21
N LEU A 95 12.82 -1.28 15.84
CA LEU A 95 11.64 -0.43 15.86
C LEU A 95 11.28 0.10 14.46
N PHE A 96 12.29 0.50 13.68
CA PHE A 96 12.06 0.94 12.30
C PHE A 96 11.51 -0.21 11.43
N LEU A 97 12.14 -1.39 11.48
CA LEU A 97 11.72 -2.53 10.70
C LEU A 97 10.30 -2.99 11.09
N SER A 98 9.98 -3.03 12.38
CA SER A 98 8.63 -3.38 12.85
C SER A 98 7.59 -2.36 12.40
N GLY A 99 7.92 -1.07 12.38
CA GLY A 99 7.05 -0.02 11.84
C GLY A 99 6.78 -0.17 10.34
N VAL A 100 7.83 -0.45 9.55
CA VAL A 100 7.70 -0.68 8.10
C VAL A 100 6.84 -1.90 7.81
N VAL A 101 7.12 -3.02 8.49
CA VAL A 101 6.36 -4.27 8.32
C VAL A 101 4.90 -4.10 8.77
N SER A 102 4.67 -3.42 9.89
CA SER A 102 3.31 -3.11 10.37
C SER A 102 2.53 -2.24 9.38
N THR A 103 3.19 -1.22 8.80
CA THR A 103 2.58 -0.36 7.77
C THR A 103 2.23 -1.15 6.51
N ALA A 104 3.13 -2.04 6.06
CA ALA A 104 2.89 -2.92 4.93
C ALA A 104 1.71 -3.87 5.19
N LEU A 105 1.70 -4.55 6.35
CA LEU A 105 0.63 -5.45 6.77
C LEU A 105 -0.72 -4.74 6.89
N SER A 106 -0.75 -3.53 7.44
CA SER A 106 -1.97 -2.72 7.56
C SER A 106 -2.55 -2.38 6.18
N THR A 107 -1.69 -2.02 5.23
CA THR A 107 -2.08 -1.71 3.85
C THR A 107 -2.57 -2.96 3.11
N MET A 108 -1.86 -4.09 3.27
CA MET A 108 -2.27 -5.38 2.71
C MET A 108 -3.62 -5.84 3.25
N SER A 109 -3.81 -5.78 4.58
CA SER A 109 -5.08 -6.13 5.23
C SER A 109 -6.23 -5.28 4.70
N THR A 110 -6.03 -3.97 4.57
CA THR A 110 -7.04 -3.06 4.01
C THR A 110 -7.37 -3.42 2.57
N SER A 111 -6.38 -3.74 1.75
CA SER A 111 -6.55 -4.10 0.34
C SER A 111 -7.32 -5.42 0.19
N LEU A 112 -6.90 -6.48 0.91
CA LEU A 112 -7.56 -7.78 0.90
C LEU A 112 -9.01 -7.69 1.40
N ASN A 113 -9.25 -6.94 2.49
CA ASN A 113 -10.58 -6.74 3.03
C ASN A 113 -11.49 -5.98 2.06
N SER A 114 -10.95 -4.97 1.36
CA SER A 114 -11.71 -4.22 0.36
C SER A 114 -12.12 -5.11 -0.80
N VAL A 115 -11.18 -5.89 -1.35
CA VAL A 115 -11.47 -6.83 -2.46
C VAL A 115 -12.49 -7.88 -2.02
N ALA A 116 -12.36 -8.45 -0.82
CA ALA A 116 -13.30 -9.41 -0.30
C ALA A 116 -14.71 -8.81 -0.11
N ALA A 117 -14.80 -7.57 0.37
CA ALA A 117 -16.07 -6.85 0.51
C ALA A 117 -16.71 -6.55 -0.86
N THR A 118 -15.93 -6.08 -1.84
CA THR A 118 -16.40 -5.85 -3.21
C THR A 118 -16.89 -7.14 -3.86
N LEU A 119 -16.13 -8.23 -3.78
CA LEU A 119 -16.57 -9.54 -4.28
C LEU A 119 -17.82 -10.05 -3.58
N PHE A 120 -17.92 -9.82 -2.27
CA PHE A 120 -19.09 -10.22 -1.50
C PHE A 120 -20.34 -9.44 -1.90
N GLU A 121 -20.27 -8.11 -1.98
CA GLU A 121 -21.39 -7.24 -2.36
C GLU A 121 -21.79 -7.40 -3.83
N ASP A 122 -20.82 -7.52 -4.76
CA ASP A 122 -21.08 -7.50 -6.20
C ASP A 122 -21.41 -8.88 -6.78
N TYR A 123 -20.82 -9.96 -6.26
CA TYR A 123 -21.01 -11.30 -6.81
C TYR A 123 -21.81 -12.21 -5.88
N ILE A 124 -21.45 -12.27 -4.60
CA ILE A 124 -22.03 -13.29 -3.70
C ILE A 124 -23.44 -12.89 -3.27
N LYS A 125 -23.62 -11.65 -2.77
CA LYS A 125 -24.90 -11.14 -2.29
C LYS A 125 -26.03 -11.19 -3.33
N PRO A 126 -25.84 -10.84 -4.61
CA PRO A 126 -26.90 -10.97 -5.62
C PRO A 126 -27.17 -12.42 -6.06
N LEU A 127 -26.19 -13.33 -5.93
CA LEU A 127 -26.39 -14.76 -6.22
C LEU A 127 -27.05 -15.51 -5.06
N LEU A 128 -27.04 -14.96 -3.84
CA LEU A 128 -27.70 -15.59 -2.71
C LEU A 128 -29.23 -15.44 -2.79
N PRO A 129 -29.99 -16.54 -2.71
CA PRO A 129 -31.45 -16.49 -2.68
C PRO A 129 -32.01 -15.97 -1.35
N TRP A 130 -31.18 -15.70 -0.35
CA TRP A 130 -31.56 -15.19 0.97
C TRP A 130 -30.63 -14.08 1.45
N LYS A 131 -31.10 -13.20 2.34
CA LYS A 131 -30.29 -12.14 2.93
C LYS A 131 -29.42 -12.72 4.06
N PRO A 132 -28.08 -12.82 3.92
CA PRO A 132 -27.23 -13.43 4.93
C PRO A 132 -27.19 -12.58 6.21
N ASN A 133 -27.15 -13.25 7.36
CA ASN A 133 -27.01 -12.59 8.67
C ASN A 133 -25.58 -12.03 8.83
N ASP A 134 -25.37 -10.98 9.64
CA ASP A 134 -24.07 -10.30 9.79
C ASP A 134 -22.93 -11.25 10.16
N LYS A 135 -23.21 -12.26 11.00
CA LYS A 135 -22.24 -13.29 11.39
C LYS A 135 -21.83 -14.19 10.20
N GLN A 136 -22.79 -14.53 9.34
CA GLN A 136 -22.55 -15.37 8.15
C GLN A 136 -21.79 -14.58 7.08
N SER A 137 -22.20 -13.33 6.82
CA SER A 137 -21.50 -12.43 5.91
C SER A 137 -20.04 -12.24 6.31
N ASN A 138 -19.78 -12.04 7.61
CA ASN A 138 -18.43 -11.86 8.11
C ASN A 138 -17.58 -13.15 8.04
N PHE A 139 -18.19 -14.32 8.22
CA PHE A 139 -17.52 -15.61 8.03
C PHE A 139 -17.15 -15.83 6.55
N ILE A 140 -18.08 -15.57 5.64
CA ILE A 140 -17.87 -15.68 4.19
C ILE A 140 -16.76 -14.73 3.73
N MET A 141 -16.80 -13.46 4.17
CA MET A 141 -15.75 -12.48 3.88
C MET A 141 -14.37 -12.96 4.36
N LYS A 142 -14.28 -13.53 5.58
CA LYS A 142 -13.01 -14.10 6.08
C LYS A 142 -12.50 -15.25 5.21
N CYS A 143 -13.36 -16.16 4.77
CA CYS A 143 -12.99 -17.24 3.85
C CYS A 143 -12.44 -16.68 2.53
N ILE A 144 -13.09 -15.67 1.95
CA ILE A 144 -12.63 -15.01 0.72
C ILE A 144 -11.25 -14.38 0.91
N VAL A 145 -11.03 -13.66 2.02
CA VAL A 145 -9.72 -13.06 2.34
C VAL A 145 -8.63 -14.12 2.40
N ILE A 146 -8.88 -15.28 3.01
CA ILE A 146 -7.90 -16.38 3.09
C ILE A 146 -7.56 -16.91 1.69
N VAL A 147 -8.58 -17.18 0.85
CA VAL A 147 -8.38 -17.69 -0.50
C VAL A 147 -7.60 -16.70 -1.37
N ILE A 148 -7.97 -15.41 -1.35
CA ILE A 148 -7.26 -14.36 -2.09
C ILE A 148 -5.85 -14.14 -1.54
N GLY A 149 -5.67 -14.25 -0.22
CA GLY A 149 -4.35 -14.21 0.42
C GLY A 149 -3.44 -15.33 -0.07
N PHE A 150 -3.97 -16.54 -0.23
CA PHE A 150 -3.22 -17.68 -0.78
C PHE A 150 -2.86 -17.48 -2.25
N ILE A 151 -3.83 -17.05 -3.07
CA ILE A 151 -3.62 -16.76 -4.50
C ILE A 151 -2.59 -15.65 -4.68
N SER A 152 -2.68 -14.56 -3.90
CA SER A 152 -1.72 -13.45 -3.97
C SER A 152 -0.32 -13.89 -3.54
N SER A 153 -0.19 -14.72 -2.51
CA SER A 153 1.10 -15.30 -2.10
C SER A 153 1.70 -16.19 -3.19
N ALA A 154 0.89 -17.00 -3.88
CA ALA A 154 1.36 -17.81 -5.01
C ALA A 154 1.82 -16.93 -6.19
N MET A 155 1.10 -15.84 -6.48
CA MET A 155 1.43 -14.91 -7.56
C MET A 155 2.77 -14.19 -7.32
N VAL A 156 3.18 -13.99 -6.06
CA VAL A 156 4.51 -13.42 -5.73
C VAL A 156 5.65 -14.27 -6.31
N PHE A 157 5.54 -15.60 -6.33
CA PHE A 157 6.56 -16.47 -6.92
C PHE A 157 6.67 -16.29 -8.44
N VAL A 158 5.56 -16.03 -9.12
CA VAL A 158 5.53 -15.75 -10.56
C VAL A 158 6.17 -14.39 -10.84
N VAL A 159 5.83 -13.38 -10.04
CA VAL A 159 6.40 -12.02 -10.15
C VAL A 159 7.88 -11.99 -9.78
N ALA A 160 8.33 -12.87 -8.89
CA ALA A 160 9.75 -12.98 -8.54
C ALA A 160 10.63 -13.38 -9.74
N ASN A 161 10.05 -14.09 -10.73
CA ASN A 161 10.71 -14.45 -11.98
C ASN A 161 10.58 -13.37 -13.07
N MET A 162 9.84 -12.29 -12.82
CA MET A 162 9.67 -11.16 -13.74
C MET A 162 10.72 -10.08 -13.44
N GLY A 163 11.51 -9.70 -14.44
CA GLY A 163 12.66 -8.80 -14.27
C GLY A 163 12.30 -7.40 -13.73
N THR A 164 11.26 -6.77 -14.27
CA THR A 164 10.92 -5.36 -13.94
C THR A 164 9.51 -5.25 -13.35
N ILE A 165 9.40 -5.39 -12.03
CA ILE A 165 8.13 -5.35 -11.28
C ILE A 165 7.38 -4.02 -11.53
N MET A 166 8.10 -2.90 -11.59
CA MET A 166 7.51 -1.58 -11.84
C MET A 166 6.81 -1.49 -13.20
N GLN A 167 7.44 -1.99 -14.27
CA GLN A 167 6.86 -1.95 -15.61
C GLN A 167 5.62 -2.84 -15.71
N THR A 168 5.68 -4.01 -15.07
CA THR A 168 4.54 -4.95 -15.00
C THR A 168 3.35 -4.35 -14.25
N ALA A 169 3.60 -3.64 -13.15
CA ALA A 169 2.56 -2.97 -12.38
C ALA A 169 1.90 -1.82 -13.16
N ILE A 170 2.68 -1.05 -13.93
CA ILE A 170 2.18 0.05 -14.76
C ILE A 170 1.32 -0.51 -15.91
N THR A 171 1.77 -1.58 -16.59
CA THR A 171 0.98 -2.20 -17.67
C THR A 171 -0.32 -2.81 -17.15
N LEU A 172 -0.29 -3.47 -16.00
CA LEU A 172 -1.51 -4.03 -15.38
C LEU A 172 -2.51 -2.95 -15.00
N ASN A 173 -2.06 -1.84 -14.38
CA ASN A 173 -2.95 -0.71 -14.10
C ASN A 173 -3.50 -0.09 -15.40
N GLY A 174 -2.67 0.05 -16.43
CA GLY A 174 -3.10 0.55 -17.73
C GLY A 174 -4.20 -0.31 -18.38
N ILE A 175 -4.08 -1.64 -18.32
CA ILE A 175 -5.09 -2.56 -18.85
C ILE A 175 -6.40 -2.44 -18.06
N THR A 176 -6.35 -2.47 -16.73
CA THR A 176 -7.54 -2.41 -15.87
C THR A 176 -8.26 -1.06 -15.94
N SER A 177 -7.52 0.04 -16.05
CA SER A 177 -8.13 1.38 -16.25
C SER A 177 -8.67 1.59 -17.66
N GLY A 178 -8.09 0.91 -18.66
CA GLY A 178 -8.56 0.97 -20.05
C GLY A 178 -9.91 0.31 -20.25
N ILE A 179 -10.11 -0.90 -19.69
CA ILE A 179 -11.37 -1.65 -19.83
C ILE A 179 -12.57 -1.02 -19.12
N THR A 180 -12.35 -0.14 -18.13
CA THR A 180 -13.44 0.57 -17.44
C THR A 180 -13.99 1.78 -18.20
N ILE A 181 -13.41 2.13 -19.35
CA ILE A 181 -13.79 3.30 -20.17
C ILE A 181 -14.53 2.89 -21.46
N ASP A 182 -14.64 1.60 -21.78
CA ASP A 182 -15.52 1.17 -22.88
C ASP A 182 -16.99 1.15 -22.41
N PRO A 183 -17.88 1.93 -23.07
CA PRO A 183 -19.30 2.08 -22.70
C PRO A 183 -20.16 0.85 -22.99
#